data_AF-A0A1E3G3D5-F1
#
_entry.id   AF-A0A1E3G3D5-F1
#
_cell.length_a   1.000
_cell.length_b   1.000
_cell.length_c   1.000
_cell.angle_alpha   90.00
_cell.angle_beta   90.00
_cell.angle_gamma   90.00
#
_symmetry.space_group_name_H-M   'P 1'
#
loop_
_entity.id
_entity.type
_entity.pdbx_description
1 polymer ?
#
loop_
_entity_poly.entity_id
_entity_poly.type
_entity_poly.pdbx_seq_one_letter_code
_entity_poly.pdbx_strand_id
1 'polypeptide(L)'
;MQLKRPIMVIISSRVDETQALSGLKELASVVGVKDDSLSVSDSLFLKRTDLPLGDWSAEVEEVAKFLNSKLGKEEVHLALNVPAAFALALGIKISSSQVPPMCIYHFQTGTYHKVIDLTDDSRKLKNIKSDIHRIEAKFHKTGAEELAIILQFASHSSEGSVKKFLETMNLVADLLEIRHTSSGNVPLGDWSVEVSEIYSVIQKLRQDNYYRRFHLFLAVPVSIAFALGLALGTYVPLTIYQYNASAGDSKELYCPVFML
;
A
#
# COMPACT_ATOMS: atom_id res chain seq x y z
N MET A 1 -20.93 -11.16 20.75
CA MET A 1 -19.47 -11.22 20.58
C MET A 1 -19.21 -11.10 19.10
N GLN A 2 -18.52 -10.04 18.66
CA GLN A 2 -18.24 -9.83 17.24
C GLN A 2 -17.21 -10.88 16.80
N LEU A 3 -17.51 -11.65 15.77
CA LEU A 3 -16.60 -12.65 15.23
C LEU A 3 -15.41 -11.92 14.60
N LYS A 4 -14.19 -12.32 14.99
CA LYS A 4 -12.94 -11.80 14.44
C LYS A 4 -12.40 -12.78 13.42
N ARG A 5 -12.01 -12.28 12.24
CA ARG A 5 -11.46 -13.13 11.18
C ARG A 5 -10.07 -12.66 10.78
N PRO A 6 -9.02 -13.41 11.18
CA PRO A 6 -7.68 -13.17 10.66
C PRO A 6 -7.65 -13.58 9.18
N ILE A 7 -7.21 -12.66 8.33
CA ILE A 7 -7.01 -12.89 6.91
C ILE A 7 -5.57 -12.53 6.60
N MET A 8 -4.87 -13.45 5.95
CA MET A 8 -3.55 -13.19 5.43
C MET A 8 -3.58 -13.27 3.91
N VAL A 9 -3.04 -12.24 3.25
CA VAL A 9 -2.75 -12.27 1.83
C VAL A 9 -1.25 -12.29 1.66
N ILE A 10 -0.75 -13.34 1.02
CA ILE A 10 0.68 -13.52 0.78
C ILE A 10 0.88 -13.65 -0.72
N ILE A 11 1.75 -12.80 -1.27
CA ILE A 11 2.30 -12.91 -2.62
C ILE A 11 3.81 -12.89 -2.48
N SER A 12 4.39 -14.07 -2.27
CA SER A 12 5.83 -14.22 -2.09
C SER A 12 6.35 -15.52 -2.70
N SER A 13 7.56 -15.49 -3.23
CA SER A 13 8.25 -16.66 -3.80
C SER A 13 9.15 -17.29 -2.76
N ARG A 14 9.30 -16.61 -1.62
CA ARG A 14 10.16 -16.97 -0.49
C ARG A 14 9.35 -17.56 0.68
N VAL A 15 8.03 -17.58 0.54
CA VAL A 15 7.11 -18.13 1.54
C VAL A 15 6.48 -19.36 0.94
N ASP A 16 6.62 -20.50 1.61
CA ASP A 16 5.87 -21.71 1.30
C ASP A 16 4.55 -21.78 2.10
N GLU A 17 3.72 -22.78 1.82
CA GLU A 17 2.43 -22.96 2.51
C GLU A 17 2.59 -23.18 4.02
N THR A 18 3.68 -23.80 4.47
CA THR A 18 3.93 -24.04 5.90
C THR A 18 4.25 -22.73 6.61
N GLN A 19 5.09 -21.90 6.00
CA GLN A 19 5.41 -20.55 6.49
C GLN A 19 4.19 -19.63 6.45
N ALA A 20 3.37 -19.73 5.40
CA ALA A 20 2.10 -19.01 5.31
C ALA A 20 1.14 -19.37 6.45
N LEU A 21 0.98 -20.67 6.71
CA LEU A 21 0.14 -21.16 7.80
C LEU A 21 0.70 -20.75 9.17
N SER A 22 2.03 -20.77 9.34
CA SER A 22 2.69 -20.28 10.55
C SER A 22 2.39 -18.80 10.79
N GLY A 23 2.50 -17.97 9.75
CA GLY A 23 2.14 -16.56 9.82
C GLY A 23 0.66 -16.36 10.19
N LEU A 24 -0.26 -17.10 9.56
CA LEU A 24 -1.69 -17.03 9.88
C LEU A 24 -1.98 -17.39 11.34
N LYS A 25 -1.37 -18.45 11.85
CA LYS A 25 -1.52 -18.87 13.26
C LYS A 25 -1.00 -17.81 14.21
N GLU A 26 0.11 -17.18 13.87
CA GLU A 26 0.64 -16.08 14.66
C GLU A 26 -0.30 -14.87 14.66
N LEU A 27 -0.78 -14.44 13.50
CA LEU A 27 -1.76 -13.35 13.40
C LEU A 27 -3.03 -13.68 14.20
N ALA A 28 -3.55 -14.90 14.10
CA ALA A 28 -4.70 -15.37 14.86
C ALA A 28 -4.46 -15.29 16.38
N SER A 29 -3.26 -15.68 16.83
CA SER A 29 -2.85 -15.58 18.23
C SER A 29 -2.88 -14.12 18.71
N VAL A 30 -2.31 -13.19 17.94
CA VAL A 30 -2.32 -11.74 18.23
C VAL A 30 -3.74 -11.17 18.27
N VAL A 31 -4.62 -11.64 17.38
CA VAL A 31 -6.02 -11.21 17.31
C VAL A 31 -6.88 -11.77 18.47
N GLY A 32 -6.40 -12.83 19.13
CA GLY A 32 -7.08 -13.54 20.21
C GLY A 32 -8.05 -14.62 19.71
N VAL A 33 -7.86 -15.12 18.48
CA VAL A 33 -8.60 -16.26 17.95
C VAL A 33 -7.87 -17.54 18.34
N LYS A 34 -8.44 -18.25 19.33
CA LYS A 34 -7.99 -19.60 19.72
C LYS A 34 -8.76 -20.60 18.88
N ASP A 35 -8.20 -21.06 17.77
CA ASP A 35 -8.90 -22.05 16.97
C ASP A 35 -7.93 -23.04 16.30
N ASP A 36 -8.07 -24.31 16.69
CA ASP A 36 -7.39 -25.45 16.05
C ASP A 36 -7.99 -25.77 14.66
N SER A 37 -9.09 -25.09 14.27
CA SER A 37 -9.77 -25.27 12.98
C SER A 37 -9.37 -24.28 11.88
N LEU A 38 -8.42 -23.36 12.14
CA LEU A 38 -7.91 -22.45 11.10
C LEU A 38 -7.33 -23.24 9.92
N SER A 39 -7.93 -23.04 8.76
CA SER A 39 -7.51 -23.70 7.52
C SER A 39 -6.81 -22.70 6.60
N VAL A 40 -5.98 -23.21 5.69
CA VAL A 40 -5.36 -22.36 4.64
C VAL A 40 -6.43 -21.67 3.79
N SER A 41 -7.63 -22.23 3.67
CA SER A 41 -8.75 -21.64 2.90
C SER A 41 -9.33 -20.35 3.49
N ASP A 42 -8.99 -20.03 4.75
CA ASP A 42 -9.31 -18.75 5.39
C ASP A 42 -8.29 -17.65 5.06
N SER A 43 -7.18 -18.02 4.43
CA SER A 43 -6.17 -17.12 3.86
C SER A 43 -6.12 -17.23 2.34
N LEU A 44 -5.66 -16.18 1.69
CA LEU A 44 -5.32 -16.24 0.28
C LEU A 44 -3.80 -16.31 0.15
N PHE A 45 -3.31 -17.49 -0.21
CA PHE A 45 -1.92 -17.70 -0.52
C PHE A 45 -1.76 -17.77 -2.04
N LEU A 46 -1.00 -16.82 -2.59
CA LEU A 46 -0.58 -16.81 -3.99
C LEU A 46 0.95 -16.86 -4.02
N LYS A 47 1.53 -17.80 -4.77
CA LYS A 47 2.98 -17.93 -4.82
C LYS A 47 3.54 -16.88 -5.80
N ARG A 48 4.56 -16.10 -5.43
CA ARG A 48 5.08 -14.99 -6.30
C ARG A 48 5.76 -15.47 -7.58
N THR A 49 6.09 -16.76 -7.73
CA THR A 49 6.41 -17.29 -9.07
C THR A 49 5.32 -16.96 -10.09
N ASP A 50 4.13 -16.65 -9.60
CA ASP A 50 2.92 -16.38 -10.35
C ASP A 50 2.66 -14.87 -10.53
N LEU A 51 3.49 -13.98 -9.95
CA LEU A 51 3.39 -12.52 -10.13
C LEU A 51 4.56 -11.99 -10.99
N PRO A 52 4.47 -12.09 -12.34
CA PRO A 52 5.49 -11.56 -13.24
C PRO A 52 5.60 -10.03 -13.14
N LEU A 53 6.75 -9.45 -13.46
CA LEU A 53 6.86 -7.99 -13.63
C LEU A 53 6.08 -7.61 -14.90
N GLY A 54 4.97 -6.91 -14.71
CA GLY A 54 4.02 -6.58 -15.77
C GLY A 54 2.72 -6.03 -15.18
N ASP A 55 1.66 -5.95 -15.99
CA ASP A 55 0.35 -5.51 -15.52
C ASP A 55 -0.25 -6.51 -14.54
N TRP A 56 -0.46 -6.08 -13.29
CA TRP A 56 -1.02 -6.86 -12.19
C TRP A 56 -2.54 -6.68 -12.05
N SER A 57 -3.21 -6.06 -13.01
CA SER A 57 -4.64 -5.74 -12.90
C SER A 57 -5.52 -6.97 -12.67
N ALA A 58 -5.20 -8.11 -13.29
CA ALA A 58 -5.97 -9.35 -13.15
C ALA A 58 -5.80 -9.95 -11.74
N GLU A 59 -4.57 -10.03 -11.26
CA GLU A 59 -4.22 -10.56 -9.93
C GLU A 59 -4.78 -9.67 -8.83
N VAL A 60 -4.67 -8.34 -8.97
CA VAL A 60 -5.27 -7.39 -8.04
C VAL A 60 -6.79 -7.56 -8.01
N GLU A 61 -7.45 -7.76 -9.15
CA GLU A 61 -8.89 -7.98 -9.23
C GLU A 61 -9.32 -9.30 -8.58
N GLU A 62 -8.55 -10.37 -8.76
CA GLU A 62 -8.79 -11.67 -8.11
C GLU A 62 -8.69 -11.55 -6.58
N VAL A 63 -7.61 -10.95 -6.07
CA VAL A 63 -7.41 -10.75 -4.63
C VAL A 63 -8.48 -9.81 -4.06
N ALA A 64 -8.86 -8.76 -4.79
CA ALA A 64 -9.92 -7.84 -4.38
C ALA A 64 -11.27 -8.55 -4.27
N LYS A 65 -11.62 -9.42 -5.23
CA LYS A 65 -12.83 -10.25 -5.16
C LYS A 65 -12.82 -11.19 -3.97
N PHE A 66 -11.69 -11.85 -3.70
CA PHE A 66 -11.52 -12.69 -2.51
C PHE A 66 -11.75 -11.88 -1.23
N LEU A 67 -11.08 -10.74 -1.07
CA LEU A 67 -11.22 -9.90 0.13
C LEU A 67 -12.66 -9.38 0.27
N ASN A 68 -13.26 -8.85 -0.80
CA ASN A 68 -14.64 -8.38 -0.78
C ASN A 68 -15.65 -9.47 -0.41
N SER A 69 -15.38 -10.75 -0.73
CA SER A 69 -16.24 -11.87 -0.29
C SER A 69 -16.23 -12.11 1.22
N LYS A 70 -15.20 -11.62 1.92
CA LYS A 70 -14.99 -11.76 3.36
C LYS A 70 -15.35 -10.49 4.14
N LEU A 71 -15.33 -9.32 3.49
CA LEU A 71 -15.68 -8.03 4.09
C LEU A 71 -17.20 -7.93 4.34
N GLY A 72 -17.59 -7.40 5.51
CA GLY A 72 -18.99 -7.08 5.83
C GLY A 72 -19.75 -8.08 6.72
N LYS A 73 -19.18 -9.25 7.04
CA LYS A 73 -19.80 -10.21 7.99
C LYS A 73 -19.18 -10.18 9.39
N GLU A 74 -17.91 -9.80 9.48
CA GLU A 74 -17.03 -9.97 10.66
C GLU A 74 -15.99 -8.85 10.71
N GLU A 75 -15.34 -8.69 11.87
CA GLU A 75 -14.19 -7.79 12.01
C GLU A 75 -12.98 -8.42 11.32
N VAL A 76 -12.53 -7.83 10.21
CA VAL A 76 -11.40 -8.35 9.41
C VAL A 76 -10.08 -7.88 10.00
N HIS A 77 -9.17 -8.81 10.24
CA HIS A 77 -7.80 -8.55 10.67
C HIS A 77 -6.82 -8.95 9.56
N LEU A 78 -6.36 -7.97 8.80
CA LEU A 78 -5.60 -8.16 7.56
C LEU A 78 -4.10 -8.00 7.77
N ALA A 79 -3.33 -8.99 7.33
CA ALA A 79 -1.89 -8.85 7.11
C ALA A 79 -1.56 -9.09 5.63
N LEU A 80 -0.67 -8.25 5.10
CA LEU A 80 -0.24 -8.29 3.70
C LEU A 80 1.25 -8.58 3.62
N ASN A 81 1.62 -9.67 2.96
CA ASN A 81 3.00 -9.99 2.59
C ASN A 81 3.13 -9.98 1.06
N VAL A 82 3.05 -8.78 0.50
CA VAL A 82 3.00 -8.51 -0.94
C VAL A 82 3.89 -7.30 -1.27
N PRO A 83 4.27 -7.06 -2.53
CA PRO A 83 4.93 -5.81 -2.91
C PRO A 83 4.09 -4.58 -2.55
N ALA A 84 4.72 -3.48 -2.10
CA ALA A 84 3.99 -2.26 -1.73
C ALA A 84 3.14 -1.69 -2.88
N ALA A 85 3.60 -1.80 -4.13
CA ALA A 85 2.84 -1.42 -5.32
C ALA A 85 1.55 -2.24 -5.48
N PHE A 86 1.62 -3.55 -5.23
CA PHE A 86 0.46 -4.44 -5.26
C PHE A 86 -0.53 -4.05 -4.16
N ALA A 87 -0.03 -3.83 -2.94
CA ALA A 87 -0.85 -3.40 -1.81
C ALA A 87 -1.58 -2.07 -2.09
N LEU A 88 -0.92 -1.08 -2.69
CA LEU A 88 -1.55 0.18 -3.08
C LEU A 88 -2.68 -0.04 -4.10
N ALA A 89 -2.43 -0.82 -5.15
CA ALA A 89 -3.42 -1.16 -6.17
C ALA A 89 -4.64 -1.88 -5.56
N LEU A 90 -4.38 -2.84 -4.67
CA LEU A 90 -5.41 -3.58 -3.95
C LEU A 90 -6.28 -2.66 -3.08
N GLY A 91 -5.66 -1.74 -2.34
CA GLY A 91 -6.38 -0.73 -1.56
C GLY A 91 -7.29 0.14 -2.41
N ILE A 92 -6.80 0.59 -3.58
CA ILE A 92 -7.60 1.38 -4.53
C ILE A 92 -8.84 0.60 -4.98
N LYS A 93 -8.68 -0.67 -5.36
CA LYS A 93 -9.81 -1.52 -5.81
C LYS A 93 -10.85 -1.76 -4.72
N ILE A 94 -10.42 -2.01 -3.48
CA ILE A 94 -11.34 -2.22 -2.35
C ILE A 94 -12.13 -0.95 -2.00
N SER A 95 -11.55 0.23 -2.19
CA SER A 95 -12.19 1.51 -1.83
C SER A 95 -13.42 1.91 -2.64
N SER A 96 -13.75 1.17 -3.71
CA SER A 96 -14.68 1.56 -4.78
C SER A 96 -16.15 1.76 -4.37
N SER A 97 -16.54 1.35 -3.16
CA SER A 97 -17.93 1.51 -2.68
C SER A 97 -18.03 2.02 -1.24
N GLN A 98 -17.13 1.62 -0.34
CA GLN A 98 -16.88 2.21 1.00
C GLN A 98 -15.66 1.50 1.61
N VAL A 99 -14.84 2.20 2.40
CA VAL A 99 -13.72 1.55 3.10
C VAL A 99 -14.32 0.66 4.20
N PRO A 100 -14.16 -0.67 4.12
CA PRO A 100 -14.80 -1.56 5.06
C PRO A 100 -14.09 -1.55 6.43
N PRO A 101 -14.81 -1.85 7.53
CA PRO A 101 -14.20 -2.01 8.85
C PRO A 101 -13.13 -3.11 8.83
N MET A 102 -11.88 -2.75 9.16
CA MET A 102 -10.77 -3.71 9.24
C MET A 102 -9.62 -3.20 10.10
N CYS A 103 -8.88 -4.12 10.71
CA CYS A 103 -7.58 -3.87 11.30
C CYS A 103 -6.49 -4.31 10.32
N ILE A 104 -5.44 -3.50 10.14
CA ILE A 104 -4.29 -3.81 9.30
C ILE A 104 -3.06 -3.99 10.18
N TYR A 105 -2.32 -5.07 9.92
CA TYR A 105 -1.18 -5.50 10.69
C TYR A 105 0.13 -5.35 9.91
N HIS A 106 1.21 -5.09 10.64
CA HIS A 106 2.58 -5.05 10.14
C HIS A 106 3.43 -6.07 10.88
N PHE A 107 4.20 -6.88 10.16
CA PHE A 107 5.13 -7.83 10.77
C PHE A 107 6.49 -7.16 11.03
N GLN A 108 6.90 -7.07 12.29
CA GLN A 108 8.19 -6.52 12.69
C GLN A 108 8.72 -7.30 13.89
N THR A 109 10.04 -7.56 13.89
CA THR A 109 10.77 -8.19 14.99
C THR A 109 10.13 -9.51 15.46
N GLY A 110 9.71 -10.34 14.50
CA GLY A 110 9.16 -11.65 14.80
C GLY A 110 7.70 -11.65 15.24
N THR A 111 6.98 -10.53 15.14
CA THR A 111 5.52 -10.54 15.38
C THR A 111 4.69 -9.49 14.65
N TYR A 112 3.36 -9.73 14.61
CA TYR A 112 2.39 -8.83 14.02
C TYR A 112 1.94 -7.75 15.00
N HIS A 113 2.03 -6.50 14.56
CA HIS A 113 1.57 -5.33 15.28
C HIS A 113 0.36 -4.74 14.57
N LYS A 114 -0.72 -4.47 15.31
CA LYS A 114 -1.84 -3.70 14.74
C LYS A 114 -1.38 -2.27 14.54
N VAL A 115 -1.25 -1.85 13.29
CA VAL A 115 -0.73 -0.52 12.94
C VAL A 115 -1.81 0.40 12.41
N ILE A 116 -2.93 -0.13 11.92
CA ILE A 116 -4.08 0.69 11.50
C ILE A 116 -5.33 -0.04 11.95
N ASP A 117 -6.26 0.69 12.54
CA ASP A 117 -7.56 0.17 12.98
C ASP A 117 -8.67 0.99 12.35
N LEU A 118 -9.45 0.44 11.43
CA LEU A 118 -10.55 1.14 10.73
C LEU A 118 -11.91 0.65 11.21
N THR A 119 -11.96 -0.05 12.34
CA THR A 119 -13.19 -0.67 12.84
C THR A 119 -14.16 0.36 13.42
N ASP A 120 -13.63 1.46 13.93
CA ASP A 120 -14.35 2.58 14.53
C ASP A 120 -14.70 3.68 13.52
N ASP A 121 -13.72 4.12 12.73
CA ASP A 121 -13.89 5.16 11.72
C ASP A 121 -12.96 4.93 10.52
N SER A 122 -13.53 4.42 9.43
CA SER A 122 -12.80 4.23 8.18
C SER A 122 -12.51 5.55 7.45
N ARG A 123 -13.18 6.66 7.81
CA ARG A 123 -12.93 7.98 7.22
C ARG A 123 -11.65 8.61 7.74
N LYS A 124 -11.08 8.11 8.84
CA LYS A 124 -9.88 8.72 9.42
C LYS A 124 -8.67 8.78 8.48
N LEU A 125 -8.57 7.84 7.55
CA LEU A 125 -7.55 7.84 6.49
C LEU A 125 -7.68 9.04 5.53
N LYS A 126 -8.91 9.56 5.37
CA LYS A 126 -9.25 10.66 4.45
C LYS A 126 -9.42 12.00 5.18
N ASN A 127 -9.14 12.06 6.48
CA ASN A 127 -9.20 13.30 7.23
C ASN A 127 -8.09 14.25 6.74
N ILE A 128 -8.49 15.42 6.27
CA ILE A 128 -7.53 16.46 5.84
C ILE A 128 -6.94 17.12 7.08
N LYS A 129 -5.62 17.07 7.21
CA LYS A 129 -4.85 17.64 8.32
C LYS A 129 -4.30 19.01 7.92
N SER A 130 -4.45 19.99 8.81
CA SER A 130 -3.78 21.29 8.72
C SER A 130 -2.31 21.18 9.09
N ASP A 131 -2.01 20.37 10.10
CA ASP A 131 -0.70 20.21 10.68
C ASP A 131 -0.11 18.84 10.30
N ILE A 132 1.10 18.87 9.76
CA ILE A 132 1.82 17.72 9.23
C ILE A 132 3.07 17.53 10.10
N HIS A 133 3.19 16.39 10.77
CA HIS A 133 4.26 16.14 11.74
C HIS A 133 5.08 14.88 11.46
N ARG A 134 4.49 13.88 10.79
CA ARG A 134 5.15 12.59 10.53
C ARG A 134 5.91 12.60 9.22
N ILE A 135 5.51 13.43 8.26
CA ILE A 135 6.13 13.53 6.96
C ILE A 135 6.69 14.93 6.64
N GLU A 136 7.61 14.97 5.70
CA GLU A 136 8.06 16.17 5.00
C GLU A 136 7.70 16.06 3.53
N ALA A 137 7.16 17.12 2.94
CA ALA A 137 6.81 17.16 1.52
C ALA A 137 7.66 18.20 0.79
N LYS A 138 8.26 17.78 -0.34
CA LYS A 138 8.98 18.67 -1.26
C LYS A 138 8.30 18.62 -2.62
N PHE A 139 7.88 19.78 -3.08
CA PHE A 139 7.21 19.92 -4.37
C PHE A 139 8.08 20.73 -5.34
N HIS A 140 8.28 20.19 -6.53
CA HIS A 140 9.00 20.82 -7.62
C HIS A 140 8.06 20.98 -8.83
N LYS A 141 7.67 22.24 -9.07
CA LYS A 141 6.76 22.61 -10.15
C LYS A 141 7.54 22.95 -11.41
N THR A 142 7.19 22.29 -12.50
CA THR A 142 7.70 22.51 -13.86
C THR A 142 6.62 23.05 -14.80
N GLY A 143 5.35 22.93 -14.40
CA GLY A 143 4.19 23.28 -15.24
C GLY A 143 3.66 22.10 -16.05
N ALA A 144 4.06 20.87 -15.71
CA ALA A 144 3.57 19.67 -16.35
C ALA A 144 2.13 19.35 -15.96
N GLU A 145 1.42 18.63 -16.83
CA GLU A 145 0.05 18.19 -16.58
C GLU A 145 -0.02 16.89 -15.76
N GLU A 146 1.09 16.19 -15.59
CA GLU A 146 1.21 14.97 -14.78
C GLU A 146 2.03 15.24 -13.52
N LEU A 147 1.80 14.41 -12.49
CA LEU A 147 2.51 14.50 -11.23
C LEU A 147 3.16 13.16 -10.89
N ALA A 148 4.48 13.14 -10.72
CA ALA A 148 5.20 12.05 -10.11
C ALA A 148 5.21 12.21 -8.59
N ILE A 149 4.73 11.19 -7.88
CA ILE A 149 4.67 11.15 -6.43
C ILE A 149 5.61 10.05 -5.94
N ILE A 150 6.61 10.45 -5.17
CA ILE A 150 7.58 9.54 -4.54
C ILE A 150 7.26 9.45 -3.05
N LEU A 151 6.92 8.26 -2.58
CA LEU A 151 6.78 8.01 -1.14
C LEU A 151 8.05 7.36 -0.59
N GLN A 152 8.81 8.10 0.21
CA GLN A 152 10.18 7.77 0.62
C GLN A 152 10.29 7.55 2.13
N PHE A 153 9.95 6.34 2.60
CA PHE A 153 10.03 5.96 4.01
C PHE A 153 11.21 5.03 4.29
N ALA A 154 11.87 4.49 3.26
CA ALA A 154 13.11 3.75 3.38
C ALA A 154 14.32 4.69 3.58
N SER A 155 15.44 4.15 4.11
CA SER A 155 16.66 4.91 4.39
C SER A 155 17.34 5.48 3.13
N HIS A 156 17.25 4.77 2.01
CA HIS A 156 17.89 5.17 0.76
C HIS A 156 16.93 5.96 -0.12
N SER A 157 17.36 7.15 -0.59
CA SER A 157 16.55 7.98 -1.48
C SER A 157 16.36 7.34 -2.86
N SER A 158 15.11 7.32 -3.33
CA SER A 158 14.73 6.91 -4.69
C SER A 158 14.56 8.09 -5.66
N GLU A 159 14.73 9.33 -5.19
CA GLU A 159 14.50 10.53 -6.00
C GLU A 159 15.34 10.54 -7.30
N GLY A 160 16.64 10.26 -7.19
CA GLY A 160 17.54 10.25 -8.34
C GLY A 160 17.18 9.17 -9.38
N SER A 161 16.84 7.96 -8.92
CA SER A 161 16.44 6.86 -9.81
C SER A 161 15.10 7.13 -10.49
N VAL A 162 14.14 7.74 -9.76
CA VAL A 162 12.85 8.12 -10.34
C VAL A 162 13.03 9.23 -11.38
N LYS A 163 13.81 10.29 -11.09
CA LYS A 163 14.09 11.36 -12.08
C LYS A 163 14.72 10.81 -13.36
N LYS A 164 15.75 9.96 -13.21
CA LYS A 164 16.41 9.29 -14.35
C LYS A 164 15.42 8.42 -15.14
N PHE A 165 14.53 7.71 -14.46
CA PHE A 165 13.49 6.92 -15.11
C PHE A 165 12.51 7.79 -15.92
N LEU A 166 12.02 8.88 -15.32
CA LEU A 166 11.10 9.82 -15.99
C LEU A 166 11.75 10.40 -17.25
N GLU A 167 13.01 10.85 -17.17
CA GLU A 167 13.80 11.32 -18.31
C GLU A 167 13.94 10.24 -19.39
N THR A 168 14.32 9.02 -18.98
CA THR A 168 14.55 7.89 -19.90
C THR A 168 13.30 7.47 -20.66
N MET A 169 12.14 7.65 -20.04
CA MET A 169 10.82 7.37 -20.60
C MET A 169 10.17 8.57 -21.28
N ASN A 170 10.84 9.73 -21.31
CA ASN A 170 10.28 11.01 -21.77
C ASN A 170 8.95 11.38 -21.08
N LEU A 171 8.81 11.04 -19.80
CA LEU A 171 7.66 11.40 -18.97
C LEU A 171 7.90 12.77 -18.34
N VAL A 172 7.14 13.76 -18.79
CA VAL A 172 7.19 15.12 -18.26
C VAL A 172 6.16 15.26 -17.15
N ALA A 173 6.63 15.37 -15.91
CA ALA A 173 5.78 15.48 -14.72
C ALA A 173 6.37 16.46 -13.69
N ASP A 174 5.49 17.17 -12.98
CA ASP A 174 5.86 17.82 -11.73
C ASP A 174 6.25 16.73 -10.71
N LEU A 175 7.05 17.09 -9.70
CA LEU A 175 7.54 16.11 -8.72
C LEU A 175 7.11 16.47 -7.30
N LEU A 176 6.49 15.51 -6.62
CA LEU A 176 6.19 15.55 -5.19
C LEU A 176 6.93 14.41 -4.49
N GLU A 177 7.93 14.74 -3.68
CA GLU A 177 8.57 13.79 -2.76
C GLU A 177 7.91 13.93 -1.38
N ILE A 178 7.42 12.82 -0.83
CA ILE A 178 6.92 12.73 0.54
C ILE A 178 7.82 11.77 1.32
N ARG A 179 8.50 12.28 2.34
CA ARG A 179 9.45 11.53 3.17
C ARG A 179 8.94 11.41 4.60
N HIS A 180 9.18 10.28 5.25
CA HIS A 180 8.92 10.16 6.69
C HIS A 180 10.04 10.83 7.50
N THR A 181 9.70 11.54 8.57
CA THR A 181 10.69 12.19 9.47
C THR A 181 11.65 11.19 10.10
N SER A 182 11.22 9.95 10.30
CA SER A 182 12.03 8.80 10.74
C SER A 182 12.30 7.78 9.62
N SER A 183 12.58 8.22 8.38
CA SER A 183 12.87 7.29 7.27
C SER A 183 13.93 6.24 7.64
N GLY A 184 13.69 5.01 7.22
CA GLY A 184 14.50 3.83 7.55
C GLY A 184 14.02 3.06 8.77
N ASN A 185 13.29 3.71 9.68
CA ASN A 185 12.74 3.07 10.87
C ASN A 185 11.48 3.81 11.34
N VAL A 186 10.38 3.65 10.60
CA VAL A 186 9.07 4.20 10.95
C VAL A 186 8.66 3.60 12.30
N PRO A 187 8.43 4.40 13.36
CA PRO A 187 8.05 3.88 14.66
C PRO A 187 6.75 3.09 14.59
N LEU A 188 6.66 2.00 15.33
CA LEU A 188 5.39 1.28 15.52
C LEU A 188 4.38 2.19 16.23
N GLY A 189 3.14 2.17 15.76
CA GLY A 189 2.05 3.02 16.28
C GLY A 189 0.84 2.98 15.37
N ASP A 190 -0.07 3.95 15.55
CA ASP A 190 -1.22 4.12 14.66
C ASP A 190 -0.80 4.84 13.38
N TRP A 191 -0.49 4.05 12.36
CA TRP A 191 -0.09 4.48 11.03
C TRP A 191 -1.22 5.12 10.21
N SER A 192 -2.44 5.22 10.75
CA SER A 192 -3.51 5.99 10.09
C SER A 192 -3.19 7.49 10.05
N VAL A 193 -2.33 7.98 10.95
CA VAL A 193 -1.87 9.37 10.97
C VAL A 193 -0.98 9.65 9.77
N GLU A 194 0.03 8.80 9.52
CA GLU A 194 0.93 8.88 8.37
C GLU A 194 0.14 8.87 7.06
N VAL A 195 -0.83 7.95 6.94
CA VAL A 195 -1.69 7.85 5.75
C VAL A 195 -2.52 9.12 5.56
N SER A 196 -3.14 9.62 6.62
CA SER A 196 -3.94 10.86 6.60
C SER A 196 -3.11 12.08 6.24
N GLU A 197 -1.88 12.19 6.73
CA GLU A 197 -0.96 13.28 6.36
C GLU A 197 -0.55 13.20 4.88
N ILE A 198 -0.16 12.02 4.38
CA ILE A 198 0.16 11.80 2.96
C ILE A 198 -1.05 12.20 2.09
N TYR A 199 -2.24 11.71 2.45
CA TYR A 199 -3.48 12.03 1.74
C TYR A 199 -3.75 13.55 1.74
N SER A 200 -3.55 14.21 2.86
CA SER A 200 -3.75 15.67 3.00
C SER A 200 -2.83 16.46 2.07
N VAL A 201 -1.55 16.10 2.00
CA VAL A 201 -0.59 16.74 1.09
C VAL A 201 -1.02 16.56 -0.37
N ILE A 202 -1.39 15.34 -0.77
CA ILE A 202 -1.84 15.05 -2.14
C ILE A 202 -3.11 15.84 -2.46
N GLN A 203 -4.09 15.88 -1.56
CA GLN A 203 -5.36 16.57 -1.81
C GLN A 203 -5.19 18.08 -1.87
N LYS A 204 -4.36 18.68 -1.00
CA LYS A 204 -4.05 20.11 -1.06
C LYS A 204 -3.40 20.46 -2.40
N LEU A 205 -2.43 19.66 -2.85
CA LEU A 205 -1.77 19.90 -4.12
C LEU A 205 -2.75 19.80 -5.31
N ARG A 206 -3.73 18.88 -5.24
CA ARG A 206 -4.81 18.76 -6.23
C ARG A 206 -5.83 19.91 -6.21
N GLN A 207 -6.06 20.52 -5.06
CA GLN A 207 -6.93 21.69 -4.97
C GLN A 207 -6.28 22.88 -5.68
N ASP A 208 -4.95 23.00 -5.55
CA ASP A 208 -4.18 24.10 -6.11
C ASP A 208 -3.79 23.87 -7.60
N ASN A 209 -3.84 22.63 -8.09
CA ASN A 209 -3.39 22.25 -9.43
C ASN A 209 -4.25 21.15 -10.05
N TYR A 210 -4.56 21.26 -11.34
CA TYR A 210 -5.17 20.18 -12.10
C TYR A 210 -4.09 19.26 -12.69
N TYR A 211 -4.05 18.01 -12.25
CA TYR A 211 -3.19 16.97 -12.82
C TYR A 211 -4.03 15.89 -13.51
N ARG A 212 -3.69 15.57 -14.76
CA ARG A 212 -4.40 14.57 -15.55
C ARG A 212 -4.07 13.13 -15.16
N ARG A 213 -2.89 12.89 -14.56
CA ARG A 213 -2.44 11.57 -14.11
C ARG A 213 -1.40 11.67 -12.99
N PHE A 214 -1.43 10.70 -12.09
CA PHE A 214 -0.40 10.47 -11.08
C PHE A 214 0.51 9.30 -11.44
N HIS A 215 1.82 9.45 -11.23
CA HIS A 215 2.82 8.39 -11.33
C HIS A 215 3.37 8.09 -9.94
N LEU A 216 3.06 6.92 -9.40
CA LEU A 216 3.30 6.57 -7.99
C LEU A 216 4.51 5.64 -7.86
N PHE A 217 5.51 6.08 -7.11
CA PHE A 217 6.74 5.35 -6.80
C PHE A 217 6.84 5.14 -5.28
N LEU A 218 7.01 3.89 -4.85
CA LEU A 218 6.82 3.50 -3.46
C LEU A 218 8.09 2.91 -2.84
N ALA A 219 8.53 3.52 -1.75
CA ALA A 219 9.51 2.98 -0.80
C ALA A 219 8.94 3.08 0.62
N VAL A 220 7.79 2.42 0.86
CA VAL A 220 7.01 2.51 2.10
C VAL A 220 6.60 1.15 2.67
N PRO A 221 6.28 1.06 3.98
CA PRO A 221 5.66 -0.13 4.54
C PRO A 221 4.39 -0.54 3.79
N VAL A 222 4.21 -1.85 3.58
CA VAL A 222 3.08 -2.43 2.83
C VAL A 222 1.73 -2.00 3.41
N SER A 223 1.61 -1.95 4.73
CA SER A 223 0.40 -1.54 5.44
C SER A 223 0.02 -0.08 5.15
N ILE A 224 1.01 0.82 5.06
CA ILE A 224 0.81 2.23 4.68
C ILE A 224 0.40 2.33 3.21
N ALA A 225 1.07 1.59 2.30
CA ALA A 225 0.71 1.59 0.89
C ALA A 225 -0.74 1.14 0.66
N PHE A 226 -1.16 0.05 1.30
CA PHE A 226 -2.53 -0.45 1.22
C PHE A 226 -3.55 0.57 1.72
N ALA A 227 -3.33 1.13 2.91
CA ALA A 227 -4.25 2.11 3.49
C ALA A 227 -4.30 3.43 2.71
N LEU A 228 -3.18 3.87 2.13
CA LEU A 228 -3.18 5.00 1.21
C LEU A 228 -4.01 4.69 -0.04
N GLY A 229 -3.97 3.45 -0.54
CA GLY A 229 -4.83 3.02 -1.64
C GLY A 229 -6.30 3.13 -1.30
N LEU A 230 -6.68 2.70 -0.10
CA LEU A 230 -8.05 2.87 0.44
C LEU A 230 -8.46 4.37 0.49
N ALA A 231 -7.51 5.24 0.85
CA ALA A 231 -7.75 6.68 0.95
C ALA A 231 -7.90 7.35 -0.44
N LEU A 232 -6.98 7.05 -1.36
CA LEU A 232 -6.95 7.61 -2.73
C LEU A 232 -8.16 7.18 -3.55
N GLY A 233 -8.52 5.91 -3.47
CA GLY A 233 -9.55 5.29 -4.29
C GLY A 233 -9.46 5.56 -5.78
N THR A 234 -10.60 5.61 -6.47
CA THR A 234 -10.65 5.63 -7.94
C THR A 234 -10.83 7.01 -8.56
N TYR A 235 -10.56 8.08 -7.81
CA TYR A 235 -10.91 9.45 -8.23
C TYR A 235 -9.91 10.10 -9.18
N VAL A 236 -8.70 9.57 -9.32
CA VAL A 236 -7.63 10.15 -10.13
C VAL A 236 -7.01 9.06 -11.00
N PRO A 237 -6.89 9.27 -12.32
CA PRO A 237 -6.11 8.39 -13.18
C PRO A 237 -4.68 8.27 -12.64
N LEU A 238 -4.18 7.05 -12.51
CA LEU A 238 -2.86 6.83 -11.92
C LEU A 238 -2.16 5.63 -12.55
N THR A 239 -0.84 5.65 -12.44
CA THR A 239 0.04 4.53 -12.77
C THR A 239 0.90 4.23 -11.56
N ILE A 240 0.90 2.98 -11.12
CA ILE A 240 1.74 2.51 -10.01
C ILE A 240 2.93 1.79 -10.59
N TYR A 241 4.12 2.13 -10.10
CA TYR A 241 5.38 1.56 -10.56
C TYR A 241 5.99 0.63 -9.51
N GLN A 242 6.45 -0.54 -9.97
CA GLN A 242 7.24 -1.47 -9.18
C GLN A 242 8.72 -1.32 -9.51
N TYR A 243 9.54 -1.14 -8.48
CA TYR A 243 11.00 -1.15 -8.62
C TYR A 243 11.50 -2.55 -9.00
N ASN A 244 12.34 -2.62 -10.03
CA ASN A 244 13.00 -3.85 -10.49
C ASN A 244 14.49 -3.80 -10.16
N ALA A 245 14.87 -4.43 -9.04
CA ALA A 245 16.27 -4.48 -8.59
C ALA A 245 17.20 -5.18 -9.59
N SER A 246 16.69 -6.07 -10.44
CA SER A 246 17.47 -6.81 -11.42
C SER A 246 17.79 -6.00 -12.68
N ALA A 247 17.11 -4.88 -12.90
CA ALA A 247 17.23 -4.06 -14.12
C ALA A 247 18.39 -3.05 -14.10
N GLY A 248 19.08 -2.87 -12.96
CA GLY A 248 20.15 -1.87 -12.84
C GLY A 248 19.69 -0.48 -13.26
N ASP A 249 20.50 0.23 -14.05
CA ASP A 249 20.18 1.60 -14.52
C ASP A 249 19.40 1.65 -15.85
N SER A 250 18.77 0.54 -16.26
CA SER A 250 18.06 0.45 -17.54
C SER A 250 16.66 1.08 -17.50
N LYS A 251 16.01 1.15 -18.67
CA LYS A 251 14.60 1.60 -18.80
C LYS A 251 13.62 0.76 -17.99
N GLU A 252 14.02 -0.44 -17.59
CA GLU A 252 13.20 -1.41 -16.85
C GLU A 252 13.30 -1.22 -15.33
N LEU A 253 14.01 -0.19 -14.85
CA LEU A 253 14.21 0.06 -13.42
C LEU A 253 12.89 0.23 -12.65
N TYR A 254 11.90 0.82 -13.29
CA TYR A 254 10.54 0.88 -12.80
C TYR A 254 9.59 0.33 -13.86
N CYS A 255 8.85 -0.71 -13.50
CA CYS A 255 7.84 -1.31 -14.37
C CYS A 255 6.46 -0.76 -13.97
N PRO A 256 5.64 -0.25 -14.93
CA PRO A 256 4.24 0.03 -14.64
C PRO A 256 3.55 -1.31 -14.35
N VAL A 257 2.91 -1.41 -13.19
CA VAL A 257 2.28 -2.67 -12.73
C VAL A 257 0.79 -2.54 -12.47
N PHE A 258 0.26 -1.33 -12.46
CA PHE A 258 -1.18 -1.11 -12.35
C PHE A 258 -1.53 0.26 -12.93
N MET A 259 -2.61 0.31 -13.70
CA MET A 259 -3.11 1.54 -14.30
C MET A 259 -4.61 1.66 -14.02
N LEU A 260 -4.99 2.84 -13.51
CA LEU A 260 -6.38 3.28 -13.37
C LEU A 260 -6.70 4.36 -14.41
#